data_AF-A0A7L0TKD7-F1
#
_entry.id   AF-A0A7L0TKD7-F1
#
_cell.length_a   1.000
_cell.length_b   1.000
_cell.length_c   1.000
_cell.angle_alpha   90.00
_cell.angle_beta   90.00
_cell.angle_gamma   90.00
#
_symmetry.space_group_name_H-M   'P 1'
#
loop_
_entity.id
_entity.type
_entity.pdbx_description
1 polymer ?
#
loop_
_entity_poly.entity_id
_entity_poly.type
_entity_poly.pdbx_seq_one_letter_code
_entity_poly.pdbx_strand_id
1 'polypeptide(L)'
;AARAYAQALRAAVAAGGTPPLPPALARPKAELHAGLALCQLQLGLPAAAAANAGKALALRPEHLEARFRRALAAAAMSDLEAAAADLALVLQEEPGHAGARRELRRVRGAARERDARLARRLGRLFA
;
A
#
# COMPACT_ATOMS: atom_id res chain seq x y z
N ALA A 1 -9.85 -30.56 -12.84
CA ALA A 1 -9.98 -29.12 -12.51
C ALA A 1 -8.84 -28.26 -13.11
N ALA A 2 -7.57 -28.45 -12.72
CA ALA A 2 -6.45 -27.57 -13.14
C ALA A 2 -6.18 -27.49 -14.65
N ARG A 3 -6.31 -28.62 -15.39
CA ARG A 3 -6.08 -28.64 -16.85
C ARG A 3 -7.15 -27.88 -17.66
N ALA A 4 -8.42 -28.01 -17.27
CA ALA A 4 -9.53 -27.29 -17.89
C ALA A 4 -9.39 -25.78 -17.67
N TYR A 5 -8.95 -25.37 -16.48
CA TYR A 5 -8.65 -23.98 -16.17
C TYR A 5 -7.48 -23.43 -17.00
N ALA A 6 -6.39 -24.20 -17.15
CA ALA A 6 -5.25 -23.80 -17.98
C ALA A 6 -5.62 -23.62 -19.47
N GLN A 7 -6.53 -24.45 -19.99
CA GLN A 7 -7.05 -24.31 -21.36
C GLN A 7 -7.94 -23.08 -21.50
N ALA A 8 -8.85 -22.82 -20.55
CA ALA A 8 -9.67 -21.62 -20.53
C ALA A 8 -8.82 -20.34 -20.43
N LEU A 9 -7.74 -20.37 -19.65
CA LEU A 9 -6.81 -19.25 -19.52
C LEU A 9 -6.07 -18.96 -20.82
N ARG A 10 -5.58 -20.02 -21.50
CA ARG A 10 -4.92 -19.91 -22.80
C ARG A 10 -5.85 -19.35 -23.87
N ALA A 11 -7.11 -19.79 -23.89
CA ALA A 11 -8.11 -19.30 -24.83
C ALA A 11 -8.47 -17.82 -24.59
N ALA A 12 -8.61 -17.40 -23.33
CA ALA A 12 -8.89 -16.00 -22.99
C ALA A 12 -7.72 -15.06 -23.35
N VAL A 13 -6.47 -15.49 -23.08
CA VAL A 13 -5.27 -14.75 -23.49
C VAL A 13 -5.15 -14.68 -25.02
N ALA A 14 -5.50 -15.75 -25.74
CA ALA A 14 -5.55 -15.76 -27.20
C ALA A 14 -6.63 -14.82 -27.76
N ALA A 15 -7.72 -14.60 -27.01
CA ALA A 15 -8.79 -13.65 -27.35
C ALA A 15 -8.47 -12.19 -26.93
N GLY A 16 -7.25 -11.90 -26.48
CA GLY A 16 -6.82 -10.55 -26.07
C GLY A 16 -7.36 -10.09 -24.71
N GLY A 17 -8.11 -10.92 -24.01
CA GLY A 17 -8.59 -10.66 -22.66
C GLY A 17 -7.60 -11.17 -21.61
N THR A 18 -7.39 -10.42 -20.53
CA THR A 18 -6.82 -11.00 -19.31
C THR A 18 -7.96 -11.68 -18.55
N PRO A 19 -8.04 -13.02 -18.50
CA PRO A 19 -9.12 -13.68 -17.76
C PRO A 19 -9.04 -13.28 -16.28
N PRO A 20 -10.19 -13.03 -15.63
CA PRO A 20 -10.22 -12.74 -14.21
C PRO A 20 -9.54 -13.89 -13.45
N LEU A 21 -8.68 -13.55 -12.49
CA LEU A 21 -8.01 -14.56 -11.69
C LEU A 21 -9.04 -15.45 -11.00
N PRO A 22 -8.78 -16.75 -10.92
CA PRO A 22 -9.70 -17.63 -10.24
C PRO A 22 -9.67 -17.24 -8.75
N PRO A 23 -10.82 -17.15 -8.07
CA PRO A 23 -10.88 -16.69 -6.68
C PRO A 23 -9.90 -17.43 -5.76
N ALA A 24 -9.66 -18.72 -6.01
CA ALA A 24 -8.72 -19.56 -5.28
C ALA A 24 -7.25 -19.07 -5.31
N LEU A 25 -6.82 -18.35 -6.37
CA LEU A 25 -5.45 -17.84 -6.49
C LEU A 25 -5.29 -16.39 -6.03
N ALA A 26 -6.39 -15.68 -5.76
CA ALA A 26 -6.33 -14.27 -5.35
C ALA A 26 -5.57 -14.11 -4.03
N ARG A 27 -5.81 -14.99 -3.05
CA ARG A 27 -5.13 -15.00 -1.75
C ARG A 27 -3.61 -15.23 -1.84
N PRO A 28 -3.10 -16.35 -2.38
CA PRO A 28 -1.65 -16.57 -2.45
C PRO A 28 -0.95 -15.52 -3.31
N LYS A 29 -1.60 -15.01 -4.37
CA LYS A 29 -1.04 -13.93 -5.18
C LYS A 29 -0.95 -12.60 -4.41
N ALA A 30 -1.96 -12.27 -3.60
CA ALA A 30 -1.92 -11.09 -2.73
C ALA A 30 -0.79 -11.21 -1.69
N GLU A 31 -0.63 -12.38 -1.07
CA GLU A 31 0.44 -12.66 -0.10
C GLU A 31 1.83 -12.51 -0.74
N LEU A 32 2.03 -12.97 -1.98
CA LEU A 32 3.28 -12.78 -2.74
C LEU A 32 3.56 -11.30 -3.02
N HIS A 33 2.56 -10.54 -3.49
CA HIS A 33 2.71 -9.11 -3.72
C HIS A 33 3.02 -8.36 -2.42
N ALA A 34 2.36 -8.71 -1.32
CA ALA A 34 2.65 -8.14 -0.01
C ALA A 34 4.08 -8.47 0.43
N GLY A 35 4.51 -9.73 0.31
CA GLY A 35 5.87 -10.17 0.62
C GLY A 35 6.94 -9.41 -0.17
N LEU A 36 6.72 -9.24 -1.47
CA LEU A 36 7.61 -8.45 -2.32
C LEU A 36 7.68 -6.98 -1.89
N ALA A 37 6.54 -6.39 -1.49
CA ALA A 37 6.52 -5.01 -0.98
C ALA A 37 7.37 -4.87 0.30
N LEU A 38 7.38 -5.88 1.18
CA LEU A 38 8.25 -5.87 2.36
C LEU A 38 9.73 -5.88 1.98
N CYS A 39 10.15 -6.78 1.08
CA CYS A 39 11.54 -6.82 0.64
C CYS A 39 11.96 -5.49 -0.01
N GLN A 40 11.07 -4.87 -0.78
CA GLN A 40 11.33 -3.57 -1.42
C GLN A 40 11.45 -2.43 -0.40
N LEU A 41 10.68 -2.45 0.68
CA LEU A 41 10.87 -1.50 1.79
C LEU A 41 12.25 -1.67 2.45
N GLN A 42 12.67 -2.91 2.69
CA GLN A 42 13.99 -3.21 3.26
C GLN A 42 15.14 -2.79 2.34
N LEU A 43 14.92 -2.84 1.02
CA LEU A 43 15.88 -2.39 0.00
C LEU A 43 15.84 -0.88 -0.26
N GLY A 44 14.98 -0.11 0.43
CA GLY A 44 14.86 1.33 0.22
C GLY A 44 14.20 1.71 -1.11
N LEU A 45 13.32 0.86 -1.64
CA LEU A 45 12.58 1.06 -2.90
C LEU A 45 11.09 1.34 -2.64
N PRO A 46 10.73 2.49 -2.04
CA PRO A 46 9.38 2.73 -1.55
C PRO A 46 8.33 2.83 -2.67
N ALA A 47 8.66 3.40 -3.84
CA ALA A 47 7.72 3.46 -4.96
C ALA A 47 7.32 2.06 -5.45
N ALA A 48 8.29 1.15 -5.57
CA ALA A 48 8.04 -0.22 -5.96
C ALA A 48 7.23 -0.98 -4.88
N ALA A 49 7.54 -0.74 -3.61
CA ALA A 49 6.80 -1.30 -2.49
C ALA A 49 5.33 -0.86 -2.48
N ALA A 50 5.06 0.45 -2.68
CA ALA A 50 3.70 0.98 -2.76
C ALA A 50 2.92 0.33 -3.92
N ALA A 51 3.55 0.17 -5.08
CA ALA A 51 2.93 -0.47 -6.24
C ALA A 51 2.56 -1.94 -5.97
N ASN A 52 3.47 -2.72 -5.37
CA ASN A 52 3.18 -4.12 -5.04
C ASN A 52 2.17 -4.27 -3.89
N ALA A 53 2.25 -3.43 -2.86
CA ALA A 53 1.24 -3.38 -1.82
C ALA A 53 -0.14 -3.01 -2.39
N GLY A 54 -0.20 -2.08 -3.35
CA GLY A 54 -1.42 -1.75 -4.10
C GLY A 54 -1.98 -2.94 -4.89
N LYS A 55 -1.13 -3.73 -5.55
CA LYS A 55 -1.55 -4.97 -6.22
C LYS A 55 -2.11 -6.00 -5.24
N ALA A 56 -1.52 -6.13 -4.06
CA ALA A 56 -2.04 -7.01 -3.01
C ALA A 56 -3.43 -6.56 -2.55
N LEU A 57 -3.63 -5.26 -2.32
CA LEU A 57 -4.90 -4.68 -1.91
C LEU A 57 -5.98 -4.72 -3.00
N ALA A 58 -5.61 -4.65 -4.28
CA ALA A 58 -6.54 -4.82 -5.38
C ALA A 58 -7.10 -6.24 -5.44
N LEU A 59 -6.31 -7.23 -5.01
CA LEU A 59 -6.75 -8.63 -4.91
C LEU A 59 -7.48 -8.92 -3.59
N ARG A 60 -7.04 -8.29 -2.50
CA ARG A 60 -7.58 -8.45 -1.15
C ARG A 60 -7.60 -7.11 -0.40
N PRO A 61 -8.69 -6.33 -0.52
CA PRO A 61 -8.81 -5.02 0.13
C PRO A 61 -8.66 -5.07 1.65
N GLU A 62 -8.98 -6.19 2.28
CA GLU A 62 -8.90 -6.43 3.73
C GLU A 62 -7.50 -6.87 4.20
N HIS A 63 -6.51 -6.97 3.31
CA HIS A 63 -5.15 -7.40 3.68
C HIS A 63 -4.41 -6.32 4.49
N LEU A 64 -4.54 -6.36 5.81
CA LEU A 64 -4.01 -5.35 6.73
C LEU A 64 -2.51 -5.11 6.60
N GLU A 65 -1.72 -6.19 6.55
CA GLU A 65 -0.27 -6.08 6.42
C GLU A 65 0.17 -5.43 5.09
N ALA A 66 -0.56 -5.66 3.99
CA ALA A 66 -0.31 -4.97 2.72
C ALA A 66 -0.65 -3.48 2.82
N ARG A 67 -1.74 -3.13 3.51
CA ARG A 67 -2.11 -1.73 3.79
C ARG A 67 -1.08 -1.03 4.66
N PHE A 68 -0.60 -1.69 5.71
CA PHE A 68 0.47 -1.16 6.55
C PHE A 68 1.75 -0.90 5.75
N ARG A 69 2.16 -1.85 4.90
CA ARG A 69 3.33 -1.70 4.01
C ARG A 69 3.16 -0.57 2.99
N ARG A 70 1.96 -0.40 2.42
CA ARG A 70 1.67 0.75 1.54
C ARG A 70 1.83 2.07 2.28
N ALA A 71 1.37 2.15 3.52
CA ALA A 71 1.53 3.34 4.33
C ALA A 71 3.00 3.66 4.67
N LEU A 72 3.80 2.64 5.00
CA LEU A 72 5.24 2.80 5.20
C LEU A 72 5.93 3.33 3.93
N ALA A 73 5.57 2.79 2.78
CA ALA A 73 6.08 3.24 1.49
C ALA A 73 5.68 4.69 1.19
N ALA A 74 4.41 5.05 1.38
CA ALA A 74 3.92 6.42 1.22
C ALA A 74 4.65 7.40 2.14
N ALA A 75 4.85 7.04 3.41
CA ALA A 75 5.59 7.86 4.37
C ALA A 75 7.05 8.06 3.95
N ALA A 76 7.71 7.03 3.39
CA ALA A 76 9.07 7.13 2.85
C ALA A 76 9.15 8.03 1.60
N MET A 77 8.07 8.15 0.83
CA MET A 77 7.95 9.06 -0.31
C MET A 77 7.48 10.47 0.08
N SER A 78 7.35 10.78 1.37
CA SER A 78 6.79 12.04 1.89
C SER A 78 5.33 12.31 1.50
N ASP A 79 4.59 11.28 1.08
CA ASP A 79 3.14 11.32 0.94
C ASP A 79 2.50 11.01 2.30
N LEU A 80 2.51 12.04 3.16
CA LEU A 80 2.13 11.93 4.57
C LEU A 80 0.62 11.76 4.72
N GLU A 81 -0.17 12.34 3.82
CA GLU A 81 -1.61 12.25 3.79
C GLU A 81 -2.06 10.82 3.49
N ALA A 82 -1.54 10.21 2.40
CA ALA A 82 -1.87 8.84 2.04
C ALA A 82 -1.40 7.85 3.12
N ALA A 83 -0.20 8.06 3.67
CA ALA A 83 0.31 7.24 4.76
C ALA A 83 -0.61 7.30 5.99
N ALA A 84 -1.05 8.50 6.40
CA ALA A 84 -1.91 8.66 7.56
C ALA A 84 -3.29 8.01 7.36
N ALA A 85 -3.86 8.09 6.15
CA ALA A 85 -5.13 7.46 5.83
C ALA A 85 -5.05 5.93 5.93
N ASP A 86 -4.03 5.31 5.34
CA ASP A 86 -3.84 3.86 5.43
C ASP A 86 -3.57 3.38 6.86
N LEU A 87 -2.76 4.12 7.63
CA LEU A 87 -2.48 3.80 9.03
C LEU A 87 -3.72 3.93 9.91
N ALA A 88 -4.59 4.90 9.64
CA ALA A 88 -5.85 5.06 10.36
C ALA A 88 -6.76 3.85 10.13
N LEU A 89 -6.88 3.38 8.88
CA LEU A 89 -7.64 2.17 8.55
C LEU A 89 -7.04 0.92 9.22
N VAL A 90 -5.72 0.77 9.24
CA VAL A 90 -5.08 -0.36 9.96
C VAL A 90 -5.42 -0.32 11.45
N LEU A 91 -5.44 0.85 12.08
CA LEU A 91 -5.78 0.99 13.50
C LEU A 91 -7.28 0.88 13.80
N GLN A 92 -8.15 1.10 12.81
CA GLN A 92 -9.58 0.85 12.95
C GLN A 92 -9.85 -0.66 13.06
N GLU A 93 -9.19 -1.45 12.22
CA GLU A 93 -9.32 -2.91 12.20
C GLU A 93 -8.51 -3.59 13.30
N GLU A 94 -7.29 -3.11 13.56
CA GLU A 94 -6.40 -3.60 14.63
C GLU A 94 -5.93 -2.46 15.55
N PRO A 95 -6.74 -2.04 16.54
CA PRO A 95 -6.37 -0.98 17.49
C PRO A 95 -5.07 -1.26 18.26
N GLY A 96 -4.75 -2.54 18.46
CA GLY A 96 -3.54 -3.02 19.12
C GLY A 96 -2.25 -2.86 18.33
N HIS A 97 -2.32 -2.56 17.02
CA HIS A 97 -1.16 -2.58 16.13
C HIS A 97 -0.12 -1.49 16.48
N ALA A 98 0.89 -1.85 17.27
CA ALA A 98 1.89 -0.92 17.81
C ALA A 98 2.71 -0.22 16.71
N GLY A 99 3.06 -0.95 15.64
CA GLY A 99 3.75 -0.40 14.46
C GLY A 99 2.98 0.74 13.81
N ALA A 100 1.72 0.49 13.41
CA ALA A 100 0.85 1.48 12.81
C ALA A 100 0.64 2.72 13.70
N ARG A 101 0.44 2.52 15.01
CA ARG A 101 0.28 3.62 15.97
C ARG A 101 1.52 4.50 16.07
N ARG A 102 2.72 3.90 16.09
CA ARG A 102 3.99 4.63 16.12
C ARG A 102 4.18 5.42 14.83
N GLU A 103 3.99 4.80 13.68
CA GLU A 103 4.15 5.45 12.38
C GLU A 103 3.14 6.57 12.16
N LEU A 104 1.89 6.40 12.59
CA LEU A 104 0.87 7.43 12.46
C LEU A 104 1.24 8.70 13.23
N ARG A 105 1.81 8.56 14.43
CA ARG A 105 2.33 9.70 15.20
C ARG A 105 3.47 10.38 14.45
N ARG A 106 4.41 9.61 13.90
CA ARG A 106 5.55 10.14 13.13
C ARG A 106 5.07 10.93 11.91
N VAL A 107 4.18 10.34 11.12
CA VAL A 107 3.61 10.94 9.90
C VAL A 107 2.85 12.23 10.22
N ARG A 108 1.98 12.23 11.23
CA ARG A 108 1.25 13.43 11.66
C ARG A 108 2.16 14.54 12.17
N GLY A 109 3.22 14.18 12.89
CA GLY A 109 4.25 15.13 13.31
C GLY A 109 4.93 15.80 12.11
N ALA A 110 5.41 14.99 11.16
CA ALA A 110 6.04 15.47 9.94
C ALA A 110 5.13 16.38 9.11
N ALA A 111 3.84 16.05 9.01
CA ALA A 111 2.85 16.87 8.28
C ALA A 111 2.66 18.24 8.95
N ARG A 112 2.46 18.27 10.27
CA ARG A 112 2.33 19.51 11.04
C ARG A 112 3.56 20.40 10.89
N GLU A 113 4.75 19.83 10.93
CA GLU A 113 5.99 20.59 10.73
C GLU A 113 6.12 21.14 9.32
N ARG A 114 5.74 20.36 8.30
CA ARG A 114 5.72 20.82 6.90
C ARG A 114 4.79 22.02 6.75
N ASP A 115 3.60 21.93 7.30
CA ASP A 115 2.57 22.96 7.20
C ASP A 115 3.00 24.22 7.99
N ALA A 116 3.57 24.06 9.19
CA ALA A 116 4.11 25.17 9.96
C ALA A 116 5.29 25.87 9.25
N ARG A 117 6.17 25.10 8.58
CA ARG A 117 7.25 25.67 7.75
C ARG A 117 6.68 26.48 6.58
N LEU A 118 5.64 25.96 5.91
CA LEU A 118 4.98 26.66 4.81
C LEU A 118 4.32 27.96 5.28
N ALA A 119 3.56 27.91 6.38
CA ALA A 119 2.90 29.09 6.96
C ALA A 119 3.89 30.21 7.29
N ARG A 120 5.04 29.88 7.92
CA ARG A 120 6.10 30.87 8.21
C ARG A 120 6.70 31.49 6.95
N ARG A 121 6.88 30.72 5.89
CA ARG A 121 7.42 31.23 4.62
C ARG A 121 6.42 32.18 3.95
N LEU A 122 5.15 31.78 3.89
CA LEU A 122 4.09 32.63 3.35
C LEU A 122 3.96 33.93 4.14
N GLY A 123 4.00 33.86 5.48
CA GLY A 123 3.96 35.06 6.33
C GLY A 123 5.09 36.06 6.09
N ARG A 124 6.28 35.62 5.62
CA ARG A 124 7.39 36.52 5.26
C ARG A 124 7.29 37.10 3.84
N LEU A 125 6.48 36.50 2.97
CA LEU A 125 6.29 36.99 1.60
C LEU A 125 5.22 38.08 1.51
N PHE A 126 4.30 38.10 2.48
CA PHE A 126 3.18 39.04 2.54
C PHE A 126 3.29 40.04 3.71
N ALA A 127 4.43 40.09 4.40
CA ALA A 127 4.77 41.09 5.41
C ALA A 127 5.88 41.99 4.86
#